data_AF-A0A2G6HQH4-F1
#
_entry.id   AF-A0A2G6HQH4-F1
#
_cell.length_a   1.000
_cell.length_b   1.000
_cell.length_c   1.000
_cell.angle_alpha   90.00
_cell.angle_beta   90.00
_cell.angle_gamma   90.00
#
_symmetry.space_group_name_H-M   'P 1'
#
loop_
_entity.id
_entity.type
_entity.pdbx_description
1 polymer ?
#
loop_
_entity_poly.entity_id
_entity_poly.type
_entity_poly.pdbx_seq_one_letter_code
_entity_poly.pdbx_strand_id
1 'polypeptide(L)'
;MKKTILCSILFFGVLPLTAGRLQTELNHRLKGGWVVLSTEVSSSCDSGFTNNTVNQNRVLGKASYSLSAGELGQIYSIDLKRSRVDVHIKLETPLRISWVEGPFQLYEHRSCGIELQVELPRKWVKSRKIEEIIGAIYQVVEPFPTREAAMSSSSYNGRETEPFPEGYQQTLAEYEVWKIEQMNIKIHQERQQSLELVNSILARVSDSPDYSRGFVAGIKDIQRELSWDCDDLIDAAFHPDRPPSAARASSEYTNGYKDGQEVAYHTARAERLFRCLR
;
A
#
# COMPACT_ATOMS: atom_id res chain seq x y z
N MET A 1 15.99 -40.44 60.53
CA MET A 1 16.45 -39.28 59.74
C MET A 1 15.23 -38.64 59.06
N LYS A 2 14.91 -37.40 59.45
CA LYS A 2 13.74 -36.63 58.97
C LYS A 2 14.04 -36.05 57.58
N LYS A 3 13.13 -36.20 56.61
CA LYS A 3 13.11 -35.39 55.38
C LYS A 3 11.73 -34.76 55.23
N THR A 4 11.68 -33.47 55.51
CA THR A 4 10.56 -32.57 55.29
C THR A 4 10.61 -32.12 53.83
N ILE A 5 9.55 -32.36 53.05
CA ILE A 5 9.40 -31.81 51.69
C ILE A 5 8.42 -30.64 51.78
N LEU A 6 8.94 -29.42 51.57
CA LEU A 6 8.16 -28.19 51.43
C LEU A 6 7.41 -28.22 50.10
N CYS A 7 6.08 -28.12 50.18
CA CYS A 7 5.21 -27.88 49.03
C CYS A 7 5.18 -26.36 48.77
N SER A 8 5.87 -25.90 47.73
CA SER A 8 5.76 -24.52 47.24
C SER A 8 4.70 -24.47 46.14
N ILE A 9 3.50 -24.00 46.50
CA ILE A 9 2.44 -23.71 45.53
C ILE A 9 2.76 -22.35 44.89
N LEU A 10 3.26 -22.39 43.66
CA LEU A 10 3.36 -21.24 42.77
C LEU A 10 1.95 -20.80 42.37
N PHE A 11 1.51 -19.67 42.90
CA PHE A 11 0.38 -18.91 42.35
C PHE A 11 0.77 -18.40 40.96
N PHE A 12 0.34 -19.10 39.91
CA PHE A 12 0.34 -18.56 38.56
C PHE A 12 -0.70 -17.43 38.49
N GLY A 13 -0.22 -16.20 38.35
CA GLY A 13 -1.06 -15.03 38.08
C GLY A 13 -1.83 -15.22 36.78
N VAL A 14 -3.16 -15.17 36.87
CA VAL A 14 -4.06 -15.14 35.72
C VAL A 14 -3.95 -13.76 35.06
N LEU A 15 -3.34 -13.71 33.88
CA LEU A 15 -3.32 -12.52 33.03
C LEU A 15 -4.74 -12.20 32.50
N PRO A 16 -5.07 -10.93 32.23
CA PRO A 16 -6.44 -10.48 31.97
C PRO A 16 -6.88 -10.82 30.54
N LEU A 17 -7.42 -12.03 30.34
CA LEU A 17 -8.02 -12.54 29.09
C LEU A 17 -9.40 -11.94 28.72
N THR A 18 -9.73 -10.74 29.23
CA THR A 18 -11.14 -10.34 29.40
C THR A 18 -11.71 -9.44 28.33
N ALA A 19 -10.92 -8.54 27.73
CA ALA A 19 -11.36 -7.67 26.64
C ALA A 19 -11.40 -8.42 25.30
N GLY A 20 -10.39 -9.27 25.04
CA GLY A 20 -10.33 -10.11 23.84
C GLY A 20 -11.56 -11.01 23.69
N ARG A 21 -12.05 -11.60 24.79
CA ARG A 21 -13.21 -12.51 24.75
C ARG A 21 -14.50 -11.83 24.27
N LEU A 22 -14.76 -10.58 24.68
CA LEU A 22 -15.96 -9.85 24.23
C LEU A 22 -15.87 -9.47 22.75
N GLN A 23 -14.70 -9.05 22.28
CA GLN A 23 -14.47 -8.80 20.85
C GLN A 23 -14.60 -10.09 20.02
N THR A 24 -14.07 -11.21 20.50
CA THR A 24 -14.23 -12.52 19.84
C THR A 24 -15.69 -12.90 19.71
N GLU A 25 -16.49 -12.74 20.77
CA GLU A 25 -17.92 -13.03 20.74
C GLU A 25 -18.68 -12.11 19.75
N LEU A 26 -18.38 -10.81 19.74
CA LEU A 26 -18.97 -9.87 18.78
C LEU A 26 -18.63 -10.26 17.34
N ASN A 27 -17.37 -10.60 17.05
CA ASN A 27 -16.98 -11.07 15.72
C ASN A 27 -17.68 -12.39 15.37
N HIS A 28 -17.76 -13.34 16.29
CA HIS A 28 -18.45 -14.61 16.04
C HIS A 28 -19.91 -14.41 15.64
N ARG A 29 -20.60 -13.44 16.26
CA ARG A 29 -22.02 -13.17 15.97
C ARG A 29 -22.26 -12.33 14.72
N LEU A 30 -21.40 -11.34 14.46
CA LEU A 30 -21.69 -10.29 13.48
C LEU A 30 -20.87 -10.40 12.19
N LYS A 31 -19.65 -10.96 12.26
CA LYS A 31 -18.77 -11.04 11.09
C LYS A 31 -19.41 -11.91 10.00
N GLY A 32 -19.36 -11.42 8.76
CA GLY A 32 -20.02 -12.03 7.61
C GLY A 32 -21.51 -11.71 7.50
N GLY A 33 -22.09 -11.04 8.51
CA GLY A 33 -23.48 -10.56 8.46
C GLY A 33 -23.68 -9.49 7.40
N TRP A 34 -24.82 -9.53 6.74
CA TRP A 34 -25.24 -8.54 5.76
C TRP A 34 -25.88 -7.36 6.44
N VAL A 35 -25.57 -6.16 5.96
CA VAL A 35 -26.08 -4.92 6.53
C VAL A 35 -26.43 -3.91 5.45
N VAL A 36 -27.46 -3.11 5.70
CA VAL A 36 -27.75 -1.90 4.94
C VAL A 36 -27.41 -0.69 5.81
N LEU A 37 -26.67 0.28 5.27
CA LEU A 37 -26.29 1.48 6.03
C LEU A 37 -27.50 2.39 6.24
N SER A 38 -27.74 2.82 7.48
CA SER A 38 -28.88 3.68 7.80
C SER A 38 -28.59 5.18 7.62
N THR A 39 -27.36 5.54 7.26
CA THR A 39 -26.86 6.91 7.19
C THR A 39 -25.86 7.07 6.06
N GLU A 40 -25.69 8.31 5.60
CA GLU A 40 -24.61 8.68 4.70
C GLU A 40 -23.25 8.47 5.39
N VAL A 41 -22.27 7.97 4.64
CA VAL A 41 -20.90 7.71 5.09
C VAL A 41 -19.91 8.17 4.03
N SER A 42 -18.66 8.36 4.42
CA SER A 42 -17.57 8.67 3.47
C SER A 42 -16.62 7.50 3.32
N SER A 43 -16.08 7.32 2.11
CA SER A 43 -15.04 6.33 1.81
C SER A 43 -13.99 6.92 0.88
N SER A 44 -12.71 6.61 1.09
CA SER A 44 -11.64 6.89 0.13
C SER A 44 -11.57 5.82 -0.96
N CYS A 45 -12.16 4.64 -0.72
CA CYS A 45 -12.08 3.46 -1.60
C CYS A 45 -10.63 3.14 -1.99
N ASP A 46 -9.71 3.40 -1.07
CA ASP A 46 -8.38 2.80 -1.09
C ASP A 46 -8.46 1.39 -0.48
N SER A 47 -7.33 0.69 -0.43
CA SER A 47 -7.26 -0.68 0.09
C SER A 47 -7.61 -0.82 1.59
N GLY A 48 -7.96 0.27 2.28
CA GLY A 48 -8.28 0.32 3.70
C GLY A 48 -9.77 0.54 4.02
N PHE A 49 -10.01 0.88 5.29
CA PHE A 49 -11.31 1.27 5.81
C PHE A 49 -11.29 2.76 6.17
N THR A 50 -12.31 3.50 5.74
CA THR A 50 -12.41 4.93 6.03
C THR A 50 -13.18 5.19 7.32
N ASN A 51 -12.61 6.00 8.21
CA ASN A 51 -13.20 6.33 9.50
C ASN A 51 -14.44 7.21 9.36
N ASN A 52 -15.52 6.77 9.97
CA ASN A 52 -16.81 7.44 10.04
C ASN A 52 -17.24 7.47 11.51
N THR A 53 -17.01 8.61 12.18
CA THR A 53 -17.40 8.77 13.59
C THR A 53 -18.90 8.98 13.70
N VAL A 54 -19.59 8.11 14.44
CA VAL A 54 -21.03 8.18 14.62
C VAL A 54 -21.35 8.84 15.96
N ASN A 55 -22.07 9.96 15.92
CA ASN A 55 -22.59 10.64 17.11
C ASN A 55 -24.07 10.98 16.93
N GLN A 56 -24.95 10.35 17.73
CA GLN A 56 -26.38 10.69 17.84
C GLN A 56 -27.07 10.98 16.48
N ASN A 57 -26.87 10.09 15.50
CA ASN A 57 -27.41 10.14 14.12
C ASN A 57 -26.67 11.05 13.13
N ARG A 58 -25.48 11.56 13.47
CA ARG A 58 -24.58 12.21 12.51
C ARG A 58 -23.32 11.38 12.32
N VAL A 59 -22.92 11.23 11.07
CA VAL A 59 -21.64 10.65 10.70
C VAL A 59 -20.69 11.79 10.33
N LEU A 60 -19.54 11.81 10.99
CA LEU A 60 -18.43 12.67 10.63
C LEU A 60 -17.37 11.80 9.95
N GLY A 61 -17.34 11.87 8.62
CA GLY A 61 -16.31 11.28 7.77
C GLY A 61 -15.72 12.36 6.88
N LYS A 62 -14.44 12.22 6.49
CA LYS A 62 -13.81 13.06 5.47
C LYS A 62 -13.07 12.17 4.50
N ALA A 63 -13.61 12.03 3.30
CA ALA A 63 -13.01 11.22 2.24
C ALA A 63 -13.41 11.74 0.86
N SER A 64 -12.83 11.15 -0.18
CA SER A 64 -13.06 11.53 -1.58
C SER A 64 -14.48 11.24 -2.07
N TYR A 65 -15.14 10.22 -1.51
CA TYR A 65 -16.48 9.81 -1.93
C TYR A 65 -17.45 9.88 -0.77
N SER A 66 -18.61 10.50 -1.02
CA SER A 66 -19.77 10.39 -0.13
C SER A 66 -20.72 9.34 -0.67
N LEU A 67 -21.16 8.46 0.22
CA LEU A 67 -22.02 7.32 -0.06
C LEU A 67 -23.32 7.53 0.67
N SER A 68 -24.43 7.52 -0.06
CA SER A 68 -25.75 7.77 0.50
C SER A 68 -26.14 6.71 1.54
N ALA A 69 -27.17 6.99 2.33
CA ALA A 69 -27.82 5.91 3.09
C ALA A 69 -28.37 4.82 2.14
N GLY A 70 -28.57 3.63 2.68
CA GLY A 70 -29.11 2.47 1.97
C GLY A 70 -28.08 1.63 1.24
N GLU A 71 -26.78 1.89 1.43
CA GLU A 71 -25.71 1.09 0.86
C GLU A 71 -25.67 -0.32 1.45
N LEU A 72 -25.54 -1.33 0.58
CA LEU A 72 -25.39 -2.72 0.98
C LEU A 72 -23.92 -3.04 1.26
N GLY A 73 -23.66 -3.69 2.39
CA GLY A 73 -22.34 -4.20 2.71
C GLY A 73 -22.37 -5.43 3.60
N GLN A 74 -21.17 -5.96 3.86
CA GLN A 74 -20.95 -7.08 4.75
C GLN A 74 -19.99 -6.67 5.88
N ILE A 75 -20.32 -7.06 7.11
CA ILE A 75 -19.45 -6.82 8.26
C ILE A 75 -18.20 -7.69 8.11
N TYR A 76 -17.05 -7.05 7.89
CA TYR A 76 -15.76 -7.70 7.72
C TYR A 76 -15.10 -8.05 9.06
N SER A 77 -15.16 -7.13 10.03
CA SER A 77 -14.66 -7.35 11.38
C SER A 77 -15.21 -6.32 12.36
N ILE A 78 -15.11 -6.65 13.64
CA ILE A 78 -15.45 -5.78 14.77
C ILE A 78 -14.20 -5.59 15.63
N ASP A 79 -13.85 -4.34 15.94
CA ASP A 79 -12.77 -4.01 16.86
C ASP A 79 -13.33 -3.24 18.06
N LEU A 80 -13.19 -3.80 19.27
CA LEU A 80 -13.79 -3.23 20.47
C LEU A 80 -12.76 -2.40 21.23
N LYS A 81 -13.05 -1.11 21.38
CA LYS A 81 -12.24 -0.18 22.18
C LYS A 81 -12.87 0.06 23.55
N ARG A 82 -12.18 0.81 24.41
CA ARG A 82 -12.61 1.11 25.78
C ARG A 82 -13.93 1.89 25.87
N SER A 83 -14.28 2.68 24.87
CA SER A 83 -15.46 3.55 24.84
C SER A 83 -16.09 3.69 23.45
N ARG A 84 -15.80 2.76 22.54
CA ARG A 84 -16.40 2.69 21.21
C ARG A 84 -16.25 1.29 20.64
N VAL A 85 -17.03 0.98 19.63
CA VAL A 85 -16.84 -0.19 18.77
C VAL A 85 -16.64 0.29 17.34
N ASP A 86 -15.59 -0.23 16.71
CA ASP A 86 -15.23 0.09 15.34
C ASP A 86 -15.73 -1.09 14.47
N VAL A 87 -16.68 -0.81 13.59
CA VAL A 87 -17.34 -1.80 12.71
C VAL A 87 -16.80 -1.62 11.31
N HIS A 88 -16.00 -2.58 10.84
CA HIS A 88 -15.47 -2.58 9.49
C HIS A 88 -16.45 -3.24 8.54
N ILE A 89 -16.92 -2.51 7.54
CA ILE A 89 -17.88 -2.99 6.54
C ILE A 89 -17.23 -2.87 5.17
N LYS A 90 -17.31 -3.94 4.39
CA LYS A 90 -16.99 -3.90 2.95
C LYS A 90 -18.28 -3.72 2.18
N LEU A 91 -18.33 -2.70 1.33
CA LEU A 91 -19.49 -2.50 0.47
C LEU A 91 -19.52 -3.59 -0.61
N GLU A 92 -20.73 -4.03 -0.93
CA GLU A 92 -20.96 -5.05 -1.96
C GLU A 92 -20.69 -4.46 -3.35
N THR A 93 -21.31 -3.32 -3.64
CA THR A 93 -21.18 -2.70 -4.96
C THR A 93 -19.91 -1.84 -5.00
N PRO A 94 -18.95 -2.10 -5.91
CA PRO A 94 -17.76 -1.25 -6.05
C PRO A 94 -18.13 0.15 -6.55
N LEU A 95 -17.19 1.09 -6.41
CA LEU A 95 -17.29 2.41 -7.06
C LEU A 95 -16.41 2.44 -8.30
N ARG A 96 -16.94 3.03 -9.38
CA ARG A 96 -16.13 3.37 -10.55
C ARG A 96 -15.37 4.65 -10.24
N ILE A 97 -14.05 4.52 -10.18
CA ILE A 97 -13.13 5.63 -9.91
C ILE A 97 -12.45 5.98 -11.22
N SER A 98 -12.17 7.27 -11.39
CA SER A 98 -11.54 7.79 -12.59
C SER A 98 -10.25 8.52 -12.25
N TRP A 99 -9.22 8.37 -13.07
CA TRP A 99 -7.97 9.15 -12.98
C TRP A 99 -7.50 9.53 -14.37
N VAL A 100 -6.63 10.53 -14.45
CA VAL A 100 -6.05 11.01 -15.71
C VAL A 100 -4.58 10.62 -15.74
N GLU A 101 -4.15 10.01 -16.84
CA GLU A 101 -2.74 9.75 -17.12
C GLU A 101 -2.44 10.11 -18.58
N GLY A 102 -1.56 11.10 -18.77
CA GLY A 102 -1.35 11.68 -20.09
C GLY A 102 -2.66 12.22 -20.69
N PRO A 103 -2.98 11.88 -21.96
CA PRO A 103 -4.23 12.30 -22.60
C PRO A 103 -5.43 11.41 -22.27
N PHE A 104 -5.26 10.36 -21.45
CA PHE A 104 -6.30 9.36 -21.20
C PHE A 104 -7.03 9.64 -19.88
N GLN A 105 -8.36 9.56 -19.94
CA GLN A 105 -9.21 9.42 -18.76
C GLN A 105 -9.46 7.92 -18.55
N LEU A 106 -8.88 7.37 -17.50
CA LEU A 106 -8.97 5.97 -17.15
C LEU A 106 -9.97 5.76 -16.00
N TYR A 107 -10.46 4.53 -15.92
CA TYR A 107 -11.46 4.07 -14.98
C TYR A 107 -11.14 2.68 -14.44
N GLU A 108 -11.48 2.46 -13.18
CA GLU A 108 -11.44 1.15 -12.56
C GLU A 108 -12.56 1.02 -11.54
N HIS A 109 -12.97 -0.22 -11.26
CA HIS A 109 -13.88 -0.49 -10.15
C HIS A 109 -13.07 -0.79 -8.90
N ARG A 110 -13.27 -0.02 -7.83
CA ARG A 110 -12.66 -0.27 -6.53
C ARG A 110 -13.68 -0.73 -5.51
N SER A 111 -13.34 -1.77 -4.77
CA SER A 111 -14.05 -2.13 -3.55
C SER A 111 -13.80 -1.07 -2.48
N CYS A 112 -14.84 -0.71 -1.74
CA CYS A 112 -14.77 0.32 -0.71
C CYS A 112 -14.95 -0.29 0.69
N GLY A 113 -14.07 0.09 1.62
CA GLY A 113 -14.17 -0.24 3.03
C GLY A 113 -14.54 0.98 3.87
N ILE A 114 -15.48 0.81 4.80
CA ILE A 114 -15.86 1.83 5.80
C ILE A 114 -15.67 1.30 7.22
N GLU A 115 -15.20 2.16 8.12
CA GLU A 115 -15.12 1.92 9.56
C GLU A 115 -16.13 2.82 10.27
N LEU A 116 -17.22 2.24 10.78
CA LEU A 116 -18.16 2.96 11.63
C LEU A 116 -17.64 2.96 13.08
N GLN A 117 -17.25 4.11 13.59
CA GLN A 117 -16.80 4.29 14.96
C GLN A 117 -17.99 4.69 15.84
N VAL A 118 -18.63 3.69 16.44
CA VAL A 118 -19.84 3.87 17.25
C VAL A 118 -19.44 4.11 18.71
N GLU A 119 -19.72 5.30 19.24
CA GLU A 119 -19.42 5.61 20.64
C GLU A 119 -20.25 4.76 21.60
N LEU A 120 -19.60 4.25 22.65
CA LEU A 120 -20.22 3.39 23.65
C LEU A 120 -20.01 3.93 25.07
N PRO A 121 -21.03 3.88 25.94
CA PRO A 121 -20.84 4.06 27.36
C PRO A 121 -19.80 3.09 27.92
N ARG A 122 -18.75 3.61 28.58
CA ARG A 122 -17.67 2.79 29.18
C ARG A 122 -18.20 1.67 30.10
N LYS A 123 -19.33 1.91 30.76
CA LYS A 123 -20.00 0.92 31.61
C LYS A 123 -20.45 -0.32 30.84
N TRP A 124 -20.89 -0.18 29.59
CA TRP A 124 -21.32 -1.31 28.77
C TRP A 124 -20.15 -2.22 28.43
N VAL A 125 -19.01 -1.64 28.01
CA VAL A 125 -17.78 -2.39 27.72
C VAL A 125 -17.25 -3.08 28.99
N LYS A 126 -17.15 -2.36 30.11
CA LYS A 126 -16.65 -2.90 31.38
C LYS A 126 -17.52 -4.05 31.91
N SER A 127 -18.84 -3.91 31.82
CA SER A 127 -19.81 -4.90 32.30
C SER A 127 -20.19 -5.93 31.22
N ARG A 128 -19.51 -5.94 30.07
CA ARG A 128 -19.72 -6.88 28.95
C ARG A 128 -21.18 -7.00 28.50
N LYS A 129 -21.81 -5.84 28.34
CA LYS A 129 -23.18 -5.67 27.92
C LYS A 129 -23.32 -5.87 26.41
N ILE A 130 -23.23 -7.13 25.97
CA ILE A 130 -23.12 -7.47 24.55
C ILE A 130 -24.36 -7.08 23.75
N GLU A 131 -25.56 -7.35 24.27
CA GLU A 131 -26.81 -7.02 23.57
C GLU A 131 -26.99 -5.51 23.45
N GLU A 132 -26.58 -4.75 24.47
CA GLU A 132 -26.59 -3.29 24.42
C GLU A 132 -25.58 -2.74 23.39
N ILE A 133 -24.42 -3.39 23.22
CA ILE A 133 -23.43 -3.02 22.20
C ILE A 133 -23.95 -3.35 20.79
N ILE A 134 -24.52 -4.54 20.59
CA ILE A 134 -25.11 -4.93 19.31
C ILE A 134 -26.25 -3.99 18.95
N GLY A 135 -27.12 -3.65 19.90
CA GLY A 135 -28.19 -2.69 19.70
C GLY A 135 -27.67 -1.31 19.26
N ALA A 136 -26.54 -0.84 19.81
CA ALA A 136 -25.91 0.41 19.37
C ALA A 136 -25.36 0.33 17.95
N ILE A 137 -24.79 -0.82 17.54
CA ILE A 137 -24.39 -1.05 16.14
C ILE A 137 -25.62 -1.00 15.23
N TYR A 138 -26.73 -1.64 15.63
CA TYR A 138 -27.96 -1.66 14.83
C TYR A 138 -28.71 -0.33 14.77
N GLN A 139 -28.26 0.70 15.48
CA GLN A 139 -28.77 2.07 15.28
C GLN A 139 -28.20 2.72 14.01
N VAL A 140 -27.05 2.24 13.52
CA VAL A 140 -26.36 2.82 12.35
C VAL A 140 -26.39 1.94 11.12
N VAL A 141 -26.75 0.67 11.30
CA VAL A 141 -26.94 -0.30 10.23
C VAL A 141 -28.17 -1.16 10.48
N GLU A 142 -28.85 -1.57 9.42
CA GLU A 142 -29.92 -2.56 9.48
C GLU A 142 -29.37 -3.95 9.14
N PRO A 143 -29.41 -4.93 10.07
CA PRO A 143 -28.84 -6.25 9.87
C PRO A 143 -29.80 -7.20 9.13
N PHE A 144 -29.24 -8.06 8.29
CA PHE A 144 -29.97 -9.08 7.54
C PHE A 144 -29.29 -10.45 7.60
N PRO A 145 -30.07 -11.54 7.62
CA PRO A 145 -29.51 -12.90 7.67
C PRO A 145 -28.88 -13.33 6.34
N THR A 146 -29.35 -12.77 5.22
CA THR A 146 -28.84 -13.10 3.88
C THR A 146 -28.75 -11.84 3.02
N ARG A 147 -27.97 -11.94 1.94
CA ARG A 147 -27.80 -10.89 0.93
C ARG A 147 -29.13 -10.55 0.26
N GLU A 148 -29.89 -11.58 -0.09
CA GLU A 148 -31.17 -11.44 -0.81
C GLU A 148 -32.22 -10.73 0.06
N ALA A 149 -32.23 -11.02 1.37
CA ALA A 149 -33.08 -10.31 2.33
C ALA A 149 -32.70 -8.83 2.44
N ALA A 150 -31.40 -8.52 2.49
CA ALA A 150 -30.91 -7.15 2.51
C ALA A 150 -31.28 -6.38 1.24
N MET A 151 -31.10 -6.98 0.07
CA MET A 151 -31.47 -6.39 -1.22
C MET A 151 -32.98 -6.19 -1.40
N SER A 152 -33.80 -7.04 -0.77
CA SER A 152 -35.26 -6.93 -0.83
C SER A 152 -35.83 -5.93 0.18
N SER A 153 -34.99 -5.38 1.06
CA SER A 153 -35.41 -4.41 2.07
C SER A 153 -35.77 -3.07 1.43
N SER A 154 -36.70 -2.34 2.04
CA SER A 154 -37.02 -0.97 1.61
C SER A 154 -35.92 0.05 1.93
N SER A 155 -34.96 -0.34 2.78
CA SER A 155 -33.82 0.50 3.16
C SER A 155 -32.70 0.45 2.13
N TYR A 156 -32.61 -0.62 1.33
CA TYR A 156 -31.59 -0.74 0.29
C TYR A 156 -31.84 0.29 -0.83
N ASN A 157 -30.81 1.05 -1.18
CA ASN A 157 -30.92 2.12 -2.18
C ASN A 157 -30.85 1.64 -3.63
N GLY A 158 -30.68 0.34 -3.87
CA GLY A 158 -30.65 -0.21 -5.22
C GLY A 158 -29.35 0.07 -6.00
N ARG A 159 -28.26 0.53 -5.36
CA ARG A 159 -27.06 0.94 -6.09
C ARG A 159 -26.42 -0.24 -6.84
N GLU A 160 -26.37 -0.08 -8.15
CA GLU A 160 -25.68 -0.98 -9.07
C GLU A 160 -24.28 -0.47 -9.43
N THR A 161 -23.43 -1.38 -9.90
CA THR A 161 -22.10 -1.03 -10.40
C THR A 161 -22.24 -0.18 -11.64
N GLU A 162 -21.71 1.04 -11.59
CA GLU A 162 -21.72 1.92 -12.75
C GLU A 162 -20.86 1.31 -13.88
N PRO A 163 -21.40 1.15 -15.11
CA PRO A 163 -20.64 0.58 -16.20
C PRO A 163 -19.49 1.50 -16.61
N PHE A 164 -18.45 0.93 -17.22
CA PHE A 164 -17.44 1.73 -17.90
C PHE A 164 -18.07 2.49 -19.08
N PRO A 165 -17.49 3.64 -19.49
CA PRO A 165 -17.97 4.38 -20.66
C PRO A 165 -17.96 3.51 -21.92
N GLU A 166 -18.83 3.86 -22.87
CA GLU A 166 -18.80 3.24 -24.19
C GLU A 166 -17.41 3.40 -24.84
N GLY A 167 -16.92 2.33 -25.49
CA GLY A 167 -15.61 2.33 -26.14
C GLY A 167 -14.40 2.22 -25.19
N TYR A 168 -14.59 2.07 -23.88
CA TYR A 168 -13.48 2.09 -22.91
C TYR A 168 -12.39 1.02 -23.16
N GLN A 169 -12.74 -0.13 -23.74
CA GLN A 169 -11.75 -1.15 -24.12
C GLN A 169 -10.78 -0.67 -25.21
N GLN A 170 -11.26 0.17 -26.14
CA GLN A 170 -10.39 0.80 -27.13
C GLN A 170 -9.47 1.82 -26.46
N THR A 171 -9.99 2.63 -25.53
CA THR A 171 -9.19 3.56 -24.73
C THR A 171 -8.07 2.85 -23.96
N LEU A 172 -8.36 1.68 -23.37
CA LEU A 172 -7.35 0.86 -22.69
C LEU A 172 -6.26 0.36 -23.65
N ALA A 173 -6.64 -0.12 -24.83
CA ALA A 173 -5.68 -0.58 -25.83
C ALA A 173 -4.76 0.55 -26.33
N GLU A 174 -5.32 1.73 -26.59
CA GLU A 174 -4.56 2.93 -26.98
C GLU A 174 -3.65 3.41 -25.85
N TYR A 175 -4.13 3.36 -24.60
CA TYR A 175 -3.35 3.70 -23.42
C TYR A 175 -2.14 2.79 -23.23
N GLU A 176 -2.29 1.47 -23.42
CA GLU A 176 -1.16 0.53 -23.28
C GLU A 176 -0.07 0.79 -24.33
N VAL A 177 -0.45 1.09 -25.58
CA VAL A 177 0.50 1.49 -26.63
C VAL A 177 1.21 2.79 -26.25
N TRP A 178 0.44 3.81 -25.85
CA TRP A 178 1.01 5.08 -25.42
C TRP A 178 1.96 4.93 -24.23
N LYS A 179 1.63 4.08 -23.26
CA LYS A 179 2.47 3.80 -22.08
C LYS A 179 3.80 3.17 -22.47
N ILE A 180 3.78 2.24 -23.43
CA ILE A 180 4.99 1.66 -24.02
C ILE A 180 5.82 2.74 -24.72
N GLU A 181 5.18 3.62 -25.51
CA GLU A 181 5.88 4.73 -26.16
C GLU A 181 6.54 5.67 -25.15
N GLN A 182 5.84 6.06 -24.07
CA GLN A 182 6.40 6.88 -23.01
C GLN A 182 7.59 6.19 -22.31
N MET A 183 7.48 4.89 -22.06
CA MET A 183 8.56 4.10 -21.49
C MET A 183 9.79 4.08 -22.41
N ASN A 184 9.58 3.83 -23.70
CA ASN A 184 10.66 3.84 -24.70
C ASN A 184 11.33 5.22 -24.80
N ILE A 185 10.56 6.32 -24.73
CA ILE A 185 11.10 7.68 -24.68
C ILE A 185 12.00 7.85 -23.45
N LYS A 186 11.54 7.45 -22.26
CA LYS A 186 12.34 7.53 -21.01
C LYS A 186 13.62 6.70 -21.12
N ILE A 187 13.53 5.47 -21.64
CA ILE A 187 14.69 4.59 -21.90
C ILE A 187 15.70 5.29 -22.82
N HIS A 188 15.24 5.90 -23.91
CA HIS A 188 16.11 6.63 -24.83
C HIS A 188 16.81 7.81 -24.15
N GLN A 189 16.08 8.59 -23.33
CA GLN A 189 16.64 9.72 -22.58
C GLN A 189 17.71 9.26 -21.58
N GLU A 190 17.40 8.26 -20.75
CA GLU A 190 18.34 7.74 -19.74
C GLU A 190 19.59 7.10 -20.38
N ARG A 191 19.41 6.43 -21.52
CA ARG A 191 20.53 5.91 -22.30
C ARG A 191 21.41 7.03 -22.84
N GLN A 192 20.81 8.07 -23.43
CA GLN A 192 21.54 9.21 -23.97
C GLN A 192 22.31 9.94 -22.87
N GLN A 193 21.67 10.20 -21.73
CA GLN A 193 22.33 10.80 -20.56
C GLN A 193 23.50 9.94 -20.07
N SER A 194 23.34 8.62 -20.03
CA SER A 194 24.43 7.72 -19.63
C SER A 194 25.62 7.79 -20.60
N LEU A 195 25.37 7.88 -21.91
CA LEU A 195 26.42 8.05 -22.92
C LEU A 195 27.11 9.43 -22.82
N GLU A 196 26.36 10.49 -22.55
CA GLU A 196 26.90 11.83 -22.33
C GLU A 196 27.80 11.88 -21.09
N LEU A 197 27.40 11.22 -20.00
CA LEU A 197 28.21 11.10 -18.79
C LEU A 197 29.52 10.36 -19.08
N VAL A 198 29.48 9.23 -19.80
CA VAL A 198 30.69 8.52 -20.26
C VAL A 198 31.61 9.44 -21.06
N ASN A 199 31.08 10.15 -22.05
CA ASN A 199 31.86 11.08 -22.87
C ASN A 199 32.47 12.22 -22.03
N SER A 200 31.74 12.74 -21.06
CA SER A 200 32.23 13.80 -20.16
C SER A 200 33.39 13.33 -19.27
N ILE A 201 33.39 12.07 -18.86
CA ILE A 201 34.47 11.47 -18.07
C ILE A 201 35.67 11.19 -18.97
N LEU A 202 35.45 10.62 -20.16
CA LEU A 202 36.52 10.36 -21.13
C LEU A 202 37.25 11.64 -21.55
N ALA A 203 36.54 12.77 -21.63
CA ALA A 203 37.14 14.07 -21.95
C ALA A 203 38.10 14.63 -20.87
N ARG A 204 38.02 14.12 -19.63
CA ARG A 204 38.88 14.54 -18.51
C ARG A 204 39.88 13.46 -18.06
N VAL A 205 40.00 12.37 -18.82
CA VAL A 205 40.97 11.31 -18.54
C VAL A 205 42.38 11.88 -18.52
N SER A 206 43.14 11.57 -17.46
CA SER A 206 44.53 11.99 -17.28
C SER A 206 45.48 10.92 -17.77
N ASP A 207 46.57 11.34 -18.41
CA ASP A 207 47.68 10.47 -18.85
C ASP A 207 48.61 10.06 -17.69
N SER A 208 48.31 10.48 -16.46
CA SER A 208 49.07 10.09 -15.27
C SER A 208 49.04 8.57 -15.05
N PRO A 209 50.20 7.91 -14.87
CA PRO A 209 50.24 6.46 -14.59
C PRO A 209 49.44 6.06 -13.35
N ASP A 210 49.37 6.93 -12.33
CA ASP A 210 48.56 6.70 -11.13
C ASP A 210 47.07 6.73 -11.43
N TYR A 211 46.63 7.72 -12.21
CA TYR A 211 45.25 7.85 -12.65
C TYR A 211 44.83 6.63 -13.47
N SER A 212 45.61 6.23 -14.48
CA SER A 212 45.26 5.09 -15.34
C SER A 212 45.16 3.78 -14.56
N ARG A 213 46.03 3.56 -13.56
CA ARG A 213 45.94 2.41 -12.65
C ARG A 213 44.67 2.42 -11.82
N GLY A 214 44.29 3.59 -11.29
CA GLY A 214 43.03 3.79 -10.57
C GLY A 214 41.84 3.45 -11.47
N PHE A 215 41.82 4.03 -12.66
CA PHE A 215 40.75 3.88 -13.65
C PHE A 215 40.47 2.42 -14.01
N VAL A 216 41.52 1.65 -14.34
CA VAL A 216 41.37 0.22 -14.64
C VAL A 216 40.89 -0.58 -13.42
N ALA A 217 41.32 -0.21 -12.21
CA ALA A 217 40.86 -0.86 -10.99
C ALA A 217 39.36 -0.60 -10.73
N GLY A 218 38.92 0.64 -10.91
CA GLY A 218 37.51 1.04 -10.77
C GLY A 218 36.59 0.31 -11.74
N ILE A 219 36.98 0.18 -13.01
CA ILE A 219 36.21 -0.59 -14.01
C ILE A 219 35.96 -2.03 -13.56
N LYS A 220 37.01 -2.70 -13.06
CA LYS A 220 36.93 -4.12 -12.66
C LYS A 220 36.08 -4.34 -11.42
N ASP A 221 36.02 -3.35 -10.55
CA ASP A 221 35.28 -3.40 -9.29
C ASP A 221 33.77 -3.40 -9.56
N ILE A 222 33.29 -2.39 -10.29
CA ILE A 222 31.85 -2.21 -10.54
C ILE A 222 31.26 -3.31 -11.44
N GLN A 223 32.04 -3.86 -12.38
CA GLN A 223 31.57 -4.91 -13.31
C GLN A 223 31.04 -6.17 -12.61
N ARG A 224 31.42 -6.41 -11.34
CA ARG A 224 31.00 -7.59 -10.57
C ARG A 224 29.63 -7.44 -9.92
N GLU A 225 29.11 -6.22 -9.82
CA GLU A 225 27.91 -5.91 -9.03
C GLU A 225 26.68 -5.63 -9.88
N LEU A 226 26.81 -5.66 -11.20
CA LEU A 226 25.76 -5.25 -12.11
C LEU A 226 24.75 -6.38 -12.37
N SER A 227 23.77 -6.54 -11.48
CA SER A 227 22.54 -7.32 -11.70
C SER A 227 21.35 -6.37 -11.70
N TRP A 228 20.77 -6.09 -12.87
CA TRP A 228 19.62 -5.20 -12.99
C TRP A 228 18.57 -5.78 -13.92
N ASP A 229 17.30 -5.64 -13.55
CA ASP A 229 16.20 -5.73 -14.49
C ASP A 229 15.92 -4.37 -15.16
N CYS A 230 14.96 -4.35 -16.09
CA CYS A 230 14.66 -3.14 -16.85
C CYS A 230 14.00 -2.04 -16.03
N ASP A 231 13.24 -2.40 -14.99
CA ASP A 231 12.53 -1.43 -14.16
C ASP A 231 13.53 -0.73 -13.22
N ASP A 232 14.49 -1.47 -12.67
CA ASP A 232 15.57 -0.94 -11.84
C ASP A 232 16.50 -0.01 -12.62
N LEU A 233 16.80 -0.32 -13.89
CA LEU A 233 17.75 0.42 -14.72
C LEU A 233 17.37 1.88 -14.97
N ILE A 234 16.07 2.13 -15.10
CA ILE A 234 15.54 3.44 -15.48
C ILE A 234 15.76 4.45 -14.36
N ASP A 235 15.57 4.06 -13.11
CA ASP A 235 15.72 4.95 -11.95
C ASP A 235 17.04 4.72 -11.17
N ALA A 236 17.90 3.83 -11.67
CA ALA A 236 19.19 3.54 -11.04
C ALA A 236 20.08 4.79 -10.94
N ALA A 237 20.65 4.98 -9.76
CA ALA A 237 21.64 6.03 -9.48
C ALA A 237 23.03 5.42 -9.27
N PHE A 238 24.06 6.17 -9.69
CA PHE A 238 25.45 5.79 -9.44
C PHE A 238 25.91 6.26 -8.06
N HIS A 239 26.50 5.35 -7.30
CA HIS A 239 27.16 5.66 -6.04
C HIS A 239 28.57 5.06 -6.07
N PRO A 240 29.64 5.89 -6.15
CA PRO A 240 31.00 5.37 -6.26
C PRO A 240 31.45 4.77 -4.93
N ASP A 241 31.98 3.55 -4.98
CA ASP A 241 32.70 3.00 -3.84
C ASP A 241 34.05 3.66 -3.65
N ARG A 242 34.58 3.52 -2.43
CA ARG A 242 35.92 3.99 -2.14
C ARG A 242 36.94 2.94 -2.57
N PRO A 243 38.08 3.34 -3.13
CA PRO A 243 39.16 2.39 -3.37
C PRO A 243 39.60 1.73 -2.05
N PRO A 244 40.04 0.45 -2.10
CA PRO A 244 40.60 -0.26 -0.96
C PRO A 244 41.69 0.56 -0.27
N SER A 245 41.74 0.53 1.07
CA SER A 245 42.65 1.38 1.85
C SER A 245 44.13 1.24 1.45
N ALA A 246 44.56 0.03 1.09
CA ALA A 246 45.92 -0.26 0.63
C ALA A 246 46.26 0.36 -0.75
N ALA A 247 45.25 0.80 -1.51
CA ALA A 247 45.40 1.35 -2.86
C ALA A 247 45.29 2.88 -2.92
N ARG A 248 45.04 3.57 -1.80
CA ARG A 248 44.89 5.05 -1.73
C ARG A 248 46.24 5.80 -1.81
N ALA A 249 47.11 5.39 -2.72
CA ALA A 249 48.47 5.89 -2.84
C ALA A 249 48.54 7.37 -3.25
N SER A 250 47.55 7.87 -4.00
CA SER A 250 47.49 9.28 -4.44
C SER A 250 46.06 9.76 -4.73
N SER A 251 45.88 11.08 -4.79
CA SER A 251 44.62 11.71 -5.25
C SER A 251 44.32 11.34 -6.71
N GLU A 252 45.35 11.28 -7.56
CA GLU A 252 45.26 10.86 -8.96
C GLU A 252 44.70 9.44 -9.09
N TYR A 253 45.21 8.49 -8.31
CA TYR A 253 44.66 7.13 -8.27
C TYR A 253 43.20 7.12 -7.84
N THR A 254 42.84 7.89 -6.80
CA THR A 254 41.47 7.93 -6.26
C THR A 254 40.49 8.53 -7.27
N ASN A 255 40.89 9.57 -8.00
CA ASN A 255 40.10 10.17 -9.06
C ASN A 255 39.92 9.19 -10.22
N GLY A 256 41.02 8.58 -10.68
CA GLY A 256 40.98 7.53 -11.70
C GLY A 256 40.03 6.40 -11.31
N TYR A 257 40.11 5.90 -10.06
CA TYR A 257 39.24 4.83 -9.56
C TYR A 257 37.75 5.18 -9.69
N LYS A 258 37.34 6.36 -9.23
CA LYS A 258 35.95 6.81 -9.33
C LYS A 258 35.50 6.96 -10.77
N ASP A 259 36.31 7.63 -11.60
CA ASP A 259 36.01 7.82 -13.02
C ASP A 259 35.90 6.47 -13.76
N GLY A 260 36.72 5.48 -13.38
CA GLY A 260 36.64 4.11 -13.92
C GLY A 260 35.36 3.38 -13.54
N GLN A 261 34.93 3.49 -12.27
CA GLN A 261 33.64 2.93 -11.83
C GLN A 261 32.46 3.59 -12.57
N GLU A 262 32.49 4.93 -12.67
CA GLU A 262 31.43 5.72 -13.28
C GLU A 262 31.29 5.42 -14.79
N VAL A 263 32.42 5.32 -15.51
CA VAL A 263 32.42 4.92 -16.94
C VAL A 263 31.85 3.52 -17.12
N ALA A 264 32.31 2.54 -16.34
CA ALA A 264 31.83 1.16 -16.47
C ALA A 264 30.34 1.03 -16.10
N TYR A 265 29.89 1.75 -15.06
CA TYR A 265 28.47 1.81 -14.67
C TYR A 265 27.61 2.37 -15.80
N HIS A 266 27.91 3.58 -16.30
CA HIS A 266 27.06 4.25 -17.28
C HIS A 266 27.11 3.58 -18.65
N THR A 267 28.25 2.99 -19.03
CA THR A 267 28.34 2.17 -20.26
C THR A 267 27.42 0.96 -20.16
N ALA A 268 27.50 0.19 -19.07
CA ALA A 268 26.66 -0.98 -18.88
C ALA A 268 25.16 -0.61 -18.76
N ARG A 269 24.83 0.50 -18.09
CA ARG A 269 23.47 1.04 -18.02
C ARG A 269 22.94 1.36 -19.41
N ALA A 270 23.70 2.10 -20.23
CA ALA A 270 23.31 2.46 -21.60
C ALA A 270 23.09 1.23 -22.50
N GLU A 271 23.97 0.23 -22.43
CA GLU A 271 23.86 -1.01 -23.20
C GLU A 271 22.63 -1.83 -22.81
N ARG A 272 22.34 -1.92 -21.50
CA ARG A 272 21.22 -2.71 -21.00
C ARG A 272 19.88 -2.01 -21.21
N LEU A 273 19.80 -0.70 -21.01
CA LEU A 273 18.62 0.11 -21.32
C LEU A 273 18.17 -0.10 -22.77
N PHE A 274 19.10 -0.21 -23.72
CA PHE A 274 18.76 -0.52 -25.11
C PHE A 274 18.01 -1.85 -25.28
N ARG A 275 18.29 -2.85 -24.44
CA ARG A 275 17.60 -4.15 -24.46
C ARG A 275 16.23 -4.13 -23.78
N CYS A 276 15.88 -3.02 -23.12
CA CYS A 276 14.62 -2.84 -22.43
C CYS A 276 13.54 -2.18 -23.28
N LEU A 277 13.88 -1.75 -24.50
CA LEU A 277 12.91 -1.23 -25.46
C LEU A 277 11.86 -2.30 -25.78
N ARG A 278 10.59 -1.90 -25.77
CA ARG A 278 9.43 -2.77 -26.03
C ARG A 278 8.75 -2.43 -27.35
#